data_AF-A0A9E2H6W2-F1
#
_entry.id   AF-A0A9E2H6W2-F1
#
_cell.length_a   1.000
_cell.length_b   1.000
_cell.length_c   1.000
_cell.angle_alpha   90.00
_cell.angle_beta   90.00
_cell.angle_gamma   90.00
#
_symmetry.space_group_name_H-M   'P 1'
#
loop_
_entity.id
_entity.type
_entity.pdbx_description
1 polymer ?
#
loop_
_entity_poly.entity_id
_entity_poly.type
_entity_poly.pdbx_seq_one_letter_code
_entity_poly.pdbx_strand_id
1 'polypeptide(L)' 'MHGNCEVSTKQLARTLGVKHIEPCDQKTAEKHTGYIFGGTSPFGTRKQLPVYINGDKHCISDYKS' A
#
# COMPACT_ATOMS: atom_id res chain seq x y z
N MET A 1 -7.93 6.46 -2.11
CA MET A 1 -7.45 6.19 -0.74
C MET A 1 -8.15 7.19 0.16
N HIS A 2 -9.13 6.75 0.94
CA HIS A 2 -9.79 7.63 1.90
C HIS A 2 -8.81 7.88 3.06
N GLY A 3 -8.53 9.14 3.39
CA GLY A 3 -7.50 9.51 4.37
C GLY A 3 -7.75 9.05 5.81
N ASN A 4 -8.94 8.51 6.08
CA ASN A 4 -9.36 7.94 7.35
C ASN A 4 -9.41 6.40 7.34
N CYS A 5 -8.99 5.75 6.25
CA CYS A 5 -9.09 4.30 6.11
C CYS A 5 -7.72 3.67 5.86
N GLU A 6 -7.47 2.58 6.57
CA GLU A 6 -6.25 1.79 6.47
C GLU A 6 -6.47 0.57 5.57
N VAL A 7 -5.37 0.05 5.02
CA VAL A 7 -5.38 -1.17 4.20
C VAL A 7 -5.09 -2.37 5.08
N SER A 8 -6.03 -3.31 5.18
CA SER A 8 -5.77 -4.63 5.78
C SER A 8 -4.79 -5.43 4.92
N THR A 9 -3.59 -5.69 5.46
CA THR A 9 -2.58 -6.54 4.80
C THR A 9 -3.07 -7.98 4.66
N LYS A 10 -3.88 -8.47 5.60
CA LYS A 10 -4.47 -9.80 5.58
C LYS A 10 -5.46 -9.97 4.42
N GLN A 11 -6.32 -8.97 4.21
CA GLN A 11 -7.25 -9.01 3.10
C GLN A 11 -6.55 -8.82 1.76
N LEU A 12 -5.58 -7.90 1.69
CA LEU A 12 -4.77 -7.75 0.48
C LEU A 12 -4.04 -9.06 0.14
N ALA A 13 -3.49 -9.76 1.13
CA ALA A 13 -2.82 -11.05 0.93
C ALA A 13 -3.76 -12.11 0.35
N ARG A 14 -4.99 -12.18 0.87
CA ARG A 14 -6.05 -13.07 0.36
C ARG A 14 -6.43 -12.74 -1.08
N THR A 15 -6.64 -11.47 -1.39
CA THR A 15 -6.99 -11.00 -2.74
C THR A 15 -5.88 -11.29 -3.75
N LEU A 16 -4.63 -11.14 -3.34
CA LEU A 16 -3.46 -11.41 -4.20
C LEU A 16 -3.03 -12.88 -4.20
N GLY A 17 -3.64 -13.75 -3.37
CA GLY A 17 -3.27 -15.16 -3.27
C GLY A 17 -1.88 -15.42 -2.69
N VAL A 18 -1.35 -14.48 -1.90
CA VAL A 18 -0.01 -14.59 -1.29
C VAL A 18 -0.09 -14.92 0.19
N LYS A 19 0.97 -15.55 0.72
CA LYS A 19 1.00 -16.00 2.12
C LYS A 19 1.09 -14.85 3.13
N HIS A 20 1.80 -13.78 2.78
CA HIS A 20 2.09 -12.67 3.69
C HIS A 20 2.28 -11.36 2.91
N ILE A 21 1.81 -10.26 3.50
CA ILE A 21 2.05 -8.89 3.05
C ILE A 21 2.35 -8.04 4.27
N GLU A 22 3.35 -7.19 4.14
CA GLU A 22 3.70 -6.17 5.13
C GLU A 22 4.04 -4.86 4.41
N PRO A 23 3.85 -3.70 5.07
CA PRO A 23 4.37 -2.45 4.55
C PRO A 23 5.90 -2.49 4.48
N CYS A 24 6.47 -1.89 3.44
CA CYS A 24 7.92 -1.73 3.36
C CYS A 24 8.38 -0.56 4.25
N ASP A 25 9.67 -0.56 4.59
CA ASP A 25 10.28 0.58 5.27
C ASP A 25 10.35 1.84 4.38
N GLN A 26 10.59 2.99 5.02
CA GLN A 26 10.65 4.28 4.35
C GLN A 26 11.71 4.30 3.23
N LYS A 27 12.90 3.77 3.52
CA LYS A 27 14.04 3.79 2.61
C LYS A 27 13.79 2.95 1.35
N THR A 28 13.13 1.81 1.47
CA THR A 28 12.76 0.98 0.32
C THR A 28 11.70 1.67 -0.53
N ALA A 29 10.69 2.29 0.11
CA ALA A 29 9.66 3.05 -0.59
C ALA A 29 10.26 4.19 -1.42
N GLU A 30 11.14 5.01 -0.82
CA GLU A 30 11.83 6.11 -1.52
C GLU A 30 12.71 5.59 -2.67
N LYS A 31 13.44 4.49 -2.46
CA LYS A 31 14.29 3.88 -3.49
C LYS A 31 13.48 3.39 -4.70
N HIS A 32 12.29 2.81 -4.48
CA HIS A 32 11.49 2.20 -5.54
C HIS A 32 10.56 3.19 -6.24
N THR A 33 10.00 4.13 -5.49
CA THR A 33 9.08 5.15 -6.02
C THR A 33 9.85 6.35 -6.56
N GLY A 34 10.91 6.78 -5.89
CA GLY A 34 11.59 8.05 -6.14
C GLY A 34 10.91 9.26 -5.50
N TYR A 35 9.83 9.05 -4.75
CA TYR A 35 9.10 10.09 -4.03
C TYR A 35 9.46 10.11 -2.55
N ILE A 36 9.33 11.29 -1.94
CA ILE A 36 9.48 11.50 -0.49
C ILE A 36 8.12 11.37 0.18
N PHE A 37 8.09 10.86 1.41
CA PHE A 37 6.86 10.75 2.20
C PHE A 37 6.18 12.12 2.36
N GLY A 38 4.84 12.13 2.26
CA GLY A 38 4.04 13.36 2.18
C GLY A 38 3.76 13.85 0.75
N GLY A 39 4.43 13.28 -0.26
CA GLY A 39 4.24 13.61 -1.68
C GLY A 39 4.31 12.40 -2.61
N THR A 40 3.90 11.22 -2.13
CA THR A 40 3.99 9.96 -2.89
C THR A 40 2.85 9.84 -3.90
N SER A 41 3.18 9.69 -5.18
CA SER A 41 2.22 9.34 -6.24
C SER A 41 2.23 7.82 -6.49
N PRO A 42 1.07 7.18 -6.74
CA PRO A 42 1.02 5.79 -7.20
C PRO A 42 1.48 5.61 -8.65
N PHE A 43 1.64 6.70 -9.40
CA PHE A 43 2.10 6.71 -10.80
C PHE A 43 3.44 7.42 -10.93
N GLY A 44 4.16 7.16 -12.03
CA GLY A 44 5.44 7.81 -12.32
C GLY A 44 6.59 7.33 -11.43
N THR A 45 6.44 6.15 -10.82
CA THR A 45 7.46 5.55 -9.96
C THR A 45 8.70 5.12 -10.76
N ARG A 46 9.90 5.24 -10.16
CA ARG A 46 11.17 4.83 -10.81
C ARG A 46 11.17 3.39 -11.28
N LYS A 47 10.60 2.49 -10.47
CA LYS A 47 10.31 1.11 -10.86
C LYS A 47 8.83 1.00 -11.21
N GLN A 48 8.50 0.19 -12.22
CA GLN A 48 7.11 -0.19 -12.43
C GLN A 48 6.66 -1.08 -11.27
N LEU A 49 5.68 -0.59 -10.51
CA LEU A 49 5.08 -1.29 -9.38
C LEU A 49 3.61 -1.58 -9.71
N PRO A 50 3.09 -2.77 -9.34
CA PRO A 50 1.67 -3.01 -9.47
C PRO A 50 0.90 -2.10 -8.51
N VAL A 51 -0.13 -1.42 -9.03
CA VAL A 51 -0.97 -0.50 -8.27
C VAL A 51 -2.33 -1.14 -8.07
N TYR A 52 -2.76 -1.21 -6.81
CA TYR A 52 -4.07 -1.74 -6.43
C TYR A 52 -4.89 -0.63 -5.77
N ILE A 53 -6.18 -0.57 -6.08
CA ILE A 53 -7.12 0.42 -5.53
C ILE A 53 -8.14 -0.33 -4.69
N ASN A 54 -8.42 0.18 -3.49
CA ASN A 54 -9.51 -0.35 -2.68
C ASN A 54 -10.85 0.11 -3.27
N GLY A 55 -11.73 -0.84 -3.60
CA GLY A 55 -13.12 -0.58 -4.00
C GLY A 55 -14.01 -0.70 -2.78
N ASP A 56 -14.50 0.42 -2.26
CA ASP A 56 -15.07 0.52 -0.92
C ASP A 56 -16.19 -0.50 -0.63
N LYS A 57 -15.94 -1.40 0.34
CA LYS A 57 -16.96 -2.08 1.14
C LYS A 57 -16.46 -2.15 2.59
N HIS A 58 -16.71 -1.07 3.33
CA HIS A 58 -16.27 -0.83 4.71
C HIS A 58 -14.75 -0.69 4.89
N CYS A 59 -14.34 0.26 5.72
CA CYS A 59 -12.95 0.43 6.13
C CYS A 59 -12.58 -0.66 7.13
N ILE A 60 -11.51 -1.40 6.84
CA ILE A 60 -11.14 -2.64 7.52
C ILE A 60 -9.70 -2.45 7.95
N SER A 61 -9.55 -1.77 9.09
CA SER A 61 -8.27 -1.50 9.73
C SER A 61 -7.82 -2.73 10.51
N ASP A 62 -6.85 -3.46 9.97
CA ASP A 62 -6.13 -4.51 10.71
C ASP A 62 -4.71 -4.04 11.10
N TYR A 63 -4.35 -2.78 10.82
CA TYR A 63 -3.03 -2.23 11.09
C TYR A 63 -2.93 -1.81 12.57
N LYS A 64 -2.52 -2.74 13.43
CA LYS A 64 -2.11 -2.41 14.80
C LYS A 64 -0.67 -1.92 14.81
N SER A 65 -0.46 -0.79 15.49
CA SER A 65 0.87 -0.26 15.87
C SER A 65 1.74 -1.29 16.58
#